data_AF-A0A1J4KAA0-F1
#
_entry.id   AF-A0A1J4KAA0-F1
#
_cell.length_a   1.000
_cell.length_b   1.000
_cell.length_c   1.000
_cell.angle_alpha   90.00
_cell.angle_beta   90.00
_cell.angle_gamma   90.00
#
_symmetry.space_group_name_H-M   'P 1'
#
loop_
_entity.id
_entity.type
_entity.pdbx_description
1 polymer ?
#
loop_
_entity_poly.entity_id
_entity_poly.type
_entity_poly.pdbx_seq_one_letter_code
_entity_poly.pdbx_strand_id
1 'polypeptide(L)'
;MAEKNEELDEVKTFNSEMMIARVLTVRDRQLELKKEQERKEKEEDDRLNQMLEEGRQKALKLYAEREKMLQDQRNRGRKMLESQINEKKEQNRLDAERREKEKKMMEEANRKALEEERQNAMNRRKRQNDFMRECTRANEAQRRRKDEERVRELEEDKMMVEYQAEQARKQMEYEQKVKEQKALKEKEIDQIRKQQQRQIDKKAEHDELMARRVQSQKDREARQRELEEARKRVRDKEMLAKEYETMKKVREERAIEMAKLEKTQWNRDMEVIRAARAKEREELRNERDQKYKAELKKEIDNKIEQKRMEILAHKDEQRTIREQQEDYLDRLERIKQMKIEQLRNEGVPEKYIQHLINKKVTIR
;
A
#
# COMPACT_ATOMS: atom_id res chain seq x y z
N MET A 1 -96.40 162.46 -89.15
CA MET A 1 -96.90 161.96 -90.46
C MET A 1 -96.80 160.45 -90.55
N ALA A 2 -95.59 159.86 -90.47
CA ALA A 2 -95.41 158.41 -90.60
C ALA A 2 -96.27 157.57 -89.64
N GLU A 3 -96.26 157.87 -88.33
CA GLU A 3 -96.98 157.10 -87.30
C GLU A 3 -98.49 156.95 -87.56
N LYS A 4 -99.15 158.01 -88.07
CA LYS A 4 -100.58 157.95 -88.42
C LYS A 4 -100.90 157.07 -89.62
N ASN A 5 -99.90 156.74 -90.45
CA ASN A 5 -100.07 155.80 -91.54
C ASN A 5 -99.88 154.35 -91.09
N GLU A 6 -99.19 154.10 -89.97
CA GLU A 6 -99.05 152.74 -89.38
C GLU A 6 -100.29 152.30 -88.59
N GLU A 7 -101.16 153.24 -88.19
CA GLU A 7 -102.47 152.92 -87.61
C GLU A 7 -103.52 152.44 -88.65
N LEU A 8 -103.24 152.47 -89.94
CA LEU A 8 -104.11 151.90 -90.98
C LEU A 8 -104.08 150.37 -90.91
N ASP A 9 -105.24 149.71 -90.96
CA ASP A 9 -105.34 148.25 -90.76
C ASP A 9 -104.63 147.45 -91.87
N GLU A 10 -104.57 147.99 -93.10
CA GLU A 10 -103.78 147.42 -94.20
C GLU A 10 -102.29 147.40 -93.85
N VAL A 11 -101.77 148.48 -93.24
CA VAL A 11 -100.38 148.57 -92.80
C VAL A 11 -100.12 147.66 -91.60
N LYS A 12 -101.10 147.48 -90.70
CA LYS A 12 -101.02 146.44 -89.66
C LYS A 12 -100.94 145.03 -90.26
N THR A 13 -101.71 144.73 -91.32
CA THR A 13 -101.61 143.43 -92.01
C THR A 13 -100.25 143.22 -92.67
N PHE A 14 -99.72 144.21 -93.40
CA PHE A 14 -98.38 144.11 -93.99
C PHE A 14 -97.26 144.00 -92.93
N ASN A 15 -97.39 144.68 -91.78
CA ASN A 15 -96.47 144.54 -90.66
C ASN A 15 -96.54 143.13 -90.02
N SER A 16 -97.73 142.53 -89.95
CA SER A 16 -97.92 141.14 -89.49
C SER A 16 -97.29 140.14 -90.48
N GLU A 17 -97.54 140.29 -91.78
CA GLU A 17 -96.93 139.46 -92.83
C GLU A 17 -95.40 139.59 -92.85
N MET A 18 -94.88 140.81 -92.71
CA MET A 18 -93.44 141.06 -92.56
C MET A 18 -92.87 140.39 -91.30
N MET A 19 -93.59 140.40 -90.18
CA MET A 19 -93.17 139.70 -88.96
C MET A 19 -93.16 138.18 -89.15
N ILE A 20 -94.17 137.62 -89.82
CA ILE A 20 -94.23 136.20 -90.18
C ILE A 20 -93.06 135.83 -91.11
N ALA A 21 -92.78 136.62 -92.15
CA ALA A 21 -91.65 136.40 -93.06
C ALA A 21 -90.29 136.43 -92.33
N ARG A 22 -90.10 137.36 -91.38
CA ARG A 22 -88.91 137.41 -90.52
C ARG A 22 -88.80 136.17 -89.62
N VAL A 23 -89.89 135.73 -88.99
CA VAL A 23 -89.93 134.53 -88.14
C VAL A 23 -89.67 133.25 -88.95
N LEU A 24 -90.22 133.13 -90.16
CA LEU A 24 -89.93 132.02 -91.07
C LEU A 24 -88.45 132.00 -91.48
N THR A 25 -87.88 133.14 -91.85
CA THR A 25 -86.46 133.27 -92.19
C THR A 25 -85.54 132.83 -91.03
N VAL A 26 -85.87 133.22 -89.79
CA VAL A 26 -85.15 132.77 -88.58
C VAL A 26 -85.34 131.28 -88.33
N ARG A 27 -86.57 130.74 -88.52
CA ARG A 27 -86.87 129.32 -88.36
C ARG A 27 -86.12 128.45 -89.37
N ASP A 28 -86.08 128.84 -90.63
CA ASP A 28 -85.36 128.10 -91.67
C ASP A 28 -83.86 128.11 -91.38
N ARG A 29 -83.30 129.26 -90.94
CA ARG A 29 -81.90 129.33 -90.50
C ARG A 29 -81.63 128.48 -89.25
N GLN A 30 -82.56 128.36 -88.31
CA GLN A 30 -82.46 127.44 -87.17
C GLN A 30 -82.51 125.97 -87.62
N LEU A 31 -83.31 125.63 -88.62
CA LEU A 31 -83.39 124.27 -89.19
C LEU A 31 -82.12 123.91 -89.97
N GLU A 32 -81.49 124.86 -90.66
CA GLU A 32 -80.15 124.68 -91.26
C GLU A 32 -79.10 124.42 -90.17
N LEU A 33 -79.03 125.28 -89.15
CA LEU A 33 -78.06 125.14 -88.05
C LEU A 33 -78.23 123.82 -87.29
N LYS A 34 -79.47 123.37 -87.06
CA LYS A 34 -79.74 122.07 -86.42
C LYS A 34 -79.26 120.89 -87.29
N LYS A 35 -79.48 120.94 -88.61
CA LYS A 35 -78.95 119.92 -89.54
C LYS A 35 -77.42 119.93 -89.60
N GLU A 36 -76.80 121.11 -89.52
CA GLU A 36 -75.34 121.23 -89.48
C GLU A 36 -74.76 120.68 -88.16
N GLN A 37 -75.45 120.93 -87.04
CA GLN A 37 -75.12 120.36 -85.73
C GLN A 37 -75.28 118.83 -85.71
N GLU A 38 -76.43 118.29 -86.11
CA GLU A 38 -76.68 116.84 -86.21
C GLU A 38 -75.62 116.14 -87.10
N ARG A 39 -75.17 116.80 -88.17
CA ARG A 39 -74.09 116.27 -89.02
C ARG A 39 -72.73 116.29 -88.30
N LYS A 40 -72.40 117.34 -87.55
CA LYS A 40 -71.15 117.42 -86.77
C LYS A 40 -71.13 116.42 -85.63
N GLU A 41 -72.21 116.31 -84.87
CA GLU A 41 -72.38 115.32 -83.80
C GLU A 41 -72.17 113.90 -84.36
N LYS A 42 -72.76 113.59 -85.53
CA LYS A 42 -72.51 112.31 -86.20
C LYS A 42 -71.07 112.17 -86.71
N GLU A 43 -70.47 113.21 -87.30
CA GLU A 43 -69.06 113.19 -87.74
C GLU A 43 -68.08 112.99 -86.57
N GLU A 44 -68.44 113.41 -85.35
CA GLU A 44 -67.68 113.19 -84.11
C GLU A 44 -67.92 111.79 -83.53
N ASP A 45 -69.16 111.30 -83.49
CA ASP A 45 -69.49 109.92 -83.10
C ASP A 45 -68.81 108.90 -84.03
N ASP A 46 -68.85 109.09 -85.35
CA ASP A 46 -68.21 108.19 -86.32
C ASP A 46 -66.67 108.17 -86.13
N ARG A 47 -66.04 109.30 -85.75
CA ARG A 47 -64.61 109.35 -85.37
C ARG A 47 -64.33 108.65 -84.04
N LEU A 48 -65.18 108.85 -83.04
CA LEU A 48 -65.03 108.24 -81.72
C LEU A 48 -65.16 106.70 -81.83
N ASN A 49 -66.13 106.22 -82.60
CA ASN A 49 -66.31 104.80 -82.91
C ASN A 49 -65.09 104.21 -83.64
N GLN A 50 -64.51 104.91 -84.61
CA GLN A 50 -63.25 104.49 -85.26
C GLN A 50 -62.08 104.41 -84.27
N MET A 51 -61.91 105.41 -83.40
CA MET A 51 -60.86 105.42 -82.39
C MET A 51 -61.02 104.28 -81.36
N LEU A 52 -62.26 103.97 -80.96
CA LEU A 52 -62.57 102.85 -80.05
C LEU A 52 -62.29 101.49 -80.71
N GLU A 53 -62.68 101.29 -81.98
CA GLU A 53 -62.39 100.06 -82.72
C GLU A 53 -60.88 99.88 -82.97
N GLU A 54 -60.15 100.96 -83.30
CA GLU A 54 -58.69 100.93 -83.34
C GLU A 54 -58.09 100.52 -81.99
N GLY A 55 -58.61 101.06 -80.88
CA GLY A 55 -58.21 100.68 -79.52
C GLY A 55 -58.43 99.20 -79.25
N ARG A 56 -59.61 98.67 -79.61
CA ARG A 56 -59.96 97.25 -79.48
C ARG A 56 -59.04 96.36 -80.31
N GLN A 57 -58.75 96.73 -81.56
CA GLN A 57 -57.83 95.99 -82.42
C GLN A 57 -56.38 96.02 -81.91
N LYS A 58 -55.91 97.15 -81.38
CA LYS A 58 -54.58 97.27 -80.75
C LYS A 58 -54.48 96.37 -79.52
N ALA A 59 -55.52 96.35 -78.66
CA ALA A 59 -55.58 95.45 -77.51
C ALA A 59 -55.57 93.96 -77.93
N LEU A 60 -56.38 93.56 -78.92
CA LEU A 60 -56.43 92.18 -79.42
C LEU A 60 -55.09 91.72 -80.00
N LYS A 61 -54.36 92.59 -80.72
CA LYS A 61 -53.00 92.30 -81.21
C LYS A 61 -52.03 92.03 -80.06
N LEU A 62 -52.01 92.88 -79.03
CA LEU A 62 -51.17 92.70 -77.85
C LEU A 62 -51.47 91.39 -77.08
N TYR A 63 -52.74 91.01 -76.97
CA TYR A 63 -53.11 89.71 -76.37
C TYR A 63 -52.64 88.53 -77.22
N ALA A 64 -52.82 88.57 -78.54
CA ALA A 64 -52.38 87.51 -79.46
C ALA A 64 -50.85 87.38 -79.52
N GLU A 65 -50.10 88.49 -79.43
CA GLU A 65 -48.64 88.49 -79.34
C GLU A 65 -48.16 87.89 -78.00
N ARG A 66 -48.82 88.25 -76.89
CA ARG A 66 -48.53 87.67 -75.56
C ARG A 66 -48.81 86.16 -75.53
N GLU A 67 -49.90 85.71 -76.14
CA GLU A 67 -50.23 84.28 -76.22
C GLU A 67 -49.23 83.52 -77.09
N LYS A 68 -48.84 84.06 -78.26
CA LYS A 68 -47.76 83.50 -79.09
C LYS A 68 -46.46 83.36 -78.31
N MET A 69 -46.05 84.41 -77.58
CA MET A 69 -44.83 84.39 -76.76
C MET A 69 -44.87 83.30 -75.66
N LEU A 70 -46.01 83.14 -74.98
CA LEU A 70 -46.20 82.09 -73.99
C LEU A 70 -46.18 80.69 -74.62
N GLN A 71 -46.79 80.53 -75.79
CA GLN A 71 -46.80 79.25 -76.51
C GLN A 71 -45.41 78.89 -77.04
N ASP A 72 -44.63 79.87 -77.50
CA ASP A 72 -43.24 79.70 -77.90
C ASP A 72 -42.33 79.30 -76.72
N GLN A 73 -42.52 79.91 -75.55
CA GLN A 73 -41.82 79.50 -74.32
C GLN A 73 -42.16 78.06 -73.94
N ARG A 74 -43.45 77.67 -73.98
CA ARG A 74 -43.90 76.28 -73.76
C ARG A 74 -43.28 75.31 -74.77
N ASN A 75 -43.25 75.68 -76.05
CA ASN A 75 -42.65 74.87 -77.12
C ASN A 75 -41.14 74.68 -76.94
N ARG A 76 -40.41 75.73 -76.53
CA ARG A 76 -38.97 75.67 -76.22
C ARG A 76 -38.71 74.79 -74.99
N GLY A 77 -39.49 74.97 -73.92
CA GLY A 77 -39.41 74.14 -72.72
C GLY A 77 -39.69 72.66 -73.00
N ARG A 78 -40.73 72.36 -73.80
CA ARG A 78 -41.02 70.98 -74.25
C ARG A 78 -39.82 70.38 -75.00
N LYS A 79 -39.26 71.07 -75.99
CA LYS A 79 -38.11 70.58 -76.76
C LYS A 79 -36.88 70.32 -75.87
N MET A 80 -36.64 71.17 -74.86
CA MET A 80 -35.56 70.99 -73.91
C MET A 80 -35.75 69.73 -73.05
N LEU A 81 -36.96 69.52 -72.51
CA LEU A 81 -37.30 68.31 -71.75
C LEU A 81 -37.25 67.05 -72.61
N GLU A 82 -37.66 67.14 -73.88
CA GLU A 82 -37.62 66.04 -74.85
C GLU A 82 -36.17 65.62 -75.18
N SER A 83 -35.25 66.59 -75.31
CA SER A 83 -33.81 66.33 -75.39
C SER A 83 -33.29 65.62 -74.15
N GLN A 84 -33.53 66.18 -72.95
CA GLN A 84 -33.09 65.61 -71.67
C GLN A 84 -33.63 64.19 -71.41
N ILE A 85 -34.87 63.91 -71.81
CA ILE A 85 -35.47 62.57 -71.73
C ILE A 85 -34.75 61.59 -72.66
N ASN A 86 -34.38 62.01 -73.87
CA ASN A 86 -33.69 61.15 -74.82
C ASN A 86 -32.21 60.94 -74.44
N GLU A 87 -31.51 61.99 -74.02
CA GLU A 87 -30.17 61.90 -73.42
C GLU A 87 -30.14 60.90 -72.24
N LYS A 88 -31.13 60.99 -71.33
CA LYS A 88 -31.24 60.07 -70.19
C LYS A 88 -31.57 58.63 -70.60
N LYS A 89 -32.35 58.41 -71.67
CA LYS A 89 -32.59 57.07 -72.23
C LYS A 89 -31.30 56.48 -72.83
N GLU A 90 -30.53 57.27 -73.57
CA GLU A 90 -29.26 56.82 -74.15
C GLU A 90 -28.24 56.48 -73.07
N GLN A 91 -28.08 57.32 -72.03
CA GLN A 91 -27.22 57.00 -70.89
C GLN A 91 -27.69 55.72 -70.16
N ASN A 92 -29.00 55.55 -69.92
CA ASN A 92 -29.55 54.33 -69.35
C ASN A 92 -29.24 53.07 -70.20
N ARG A 93 -29.22 53.18 -71.54
CA ARG A 93 -28.84 52.06 -72.43
C ARG A 93 -27.35 51.75 -72.31
N LEU A 94 -26.49 52.77 -72.34
CA LEU A 94 -25.04 52.62 -72.18
C LEU A 94 -24.67 51.99 -70.82
N ASP A 95 -25.34 52.38 -69.75
CA ASP A 95 -25.18 51.79 -68.42
C ASP A 95 -25.67 50.34 -68.35
N ALA A 96 -26.79 50.00 -69.01
CA ALA A 96 -27.27 48.63 -69.11
C ALA A 96 -26.26 47.75 -69.87
N GLU A 97 -25.73 48.22 -71.00
CA GLU A 97 -24.68 47.54 -71.76
C GLU A 97 -23.39 47.36 -70.96
N ARG A 98 -22.98 48.36 -70.16
CA ARG A 98 -21.81 48.26 -69.26
C ARG A 98 -22.01 47.16 -68.24
N ARG A 99 -23.14 47.16 -67.52
CA ARG A 99 -23.49 46.13 -66.52
C ARG A 99 -23.58 44.74 -67.13
N GLU A 100 -24.06 44.60 -68.36
CA GLU A 100 -24.09 43.31 -69.05
C GLU A 100 -22.68 42.82 -69.43
N LYS A 101 -21.80 43.72 -69.88
CA LYS A 101 -20.38 43.41 -70.18
C LYS A 101 -19.63 43.04 -68.89
N GLU A 102 -19.81 43.79 -67.81
CA GLU A 102 -19.27 43.50 -66.47
C GLU A 102 -19.76 42.13 -65.95
N LYS A 103 -21.07 41.86 -66.04
CA LYS A 103 -21.65 40.56 -65.67
C LYS A 103 -21.02 39.41 -66.46
N LYS A 104 -20.89 39.53 -67.78
CA LYS A 104 -20.28 38.50 -68.65
C LYS A 104 -18.81 38.25 -68.27
N MET A 105 -18.04 39.31 -68.01
CA MET A 105 -16.66 39.19 -67.52
C MET A 105 -16.59 38.48 -66.15
N MET A 106 -17.54 38.75 -65.25
CA MET A 106 -17.63 38.09 -63.94
C MET A 106 -18.03 36.62 -64.08
N GLU A 107 -18.97 36.28 -64.97
CA GLU A 107 -19.37 34.90 -65.27
C GLU A 107 -18.20 34.09 -65.88
N GLU A 108 -17.41 34.69 -66.78
CA GLU A 108 -16.19 34.05 -67.29
C GLU A 108 -15.11 33.87 -66.23
N ALA A 109 -14.88 34.85 -65.36
CA ALA A 109 -13.92 34.75 -64.27
C ALA A 109 -14.32 33.63 -63.29
N ASN A 110 -15.60 33.57 -62.90
CA ASN A 110 -16.14 32.51 -62.06
C ASN A 110 -16.03 31.13 -62.72
N ARG A 111 -16.24 31.03 -64.04
CA ARG A 111 -16.07 29.76 -64.78
C ARG A 111 -14.62 29.29 -64.75
N LYS A 112 -13.66 30.19 -64.98
CA LYS A 112 -12.21 29.90 -64.92
C LYS A 112 -11.79 29.46 -63.51
N ALA A 113 -12.21 30.19 -62.47
CA ALA A 113 -11.93 29.83 -61.08
C ALA A 113 -12.48 28.45 -60.69
N LEU A 114 -13.70 28.10 -61.12
CA LEU A 114 -14.30 26.78 -60.87
C LEU A 114 -13.57 25.65 -61.62
N GLU A 115 -13.04 25.93 -62.82
CA GLU A 115 -12.25 24.97 -63.61
C GLU A 115 -10.86 24.75 -62.98
N GLU A 116 -10.20 25.81 -62.52
CA GLU A 116 -8.97 25.74 -61.73
C GLU A 116 -9.17 25.00 -60.40
N GLU A 117 -10.26 25.25 -59.67
CA GLU A 117 -10.58 24.55 -58.43
C GLU A 117 -10.77 23.04 -58.70
N ARG A 118 -11.53 22.66 -59.72
CA ARG A 118 -11.71 21.26 -60.13
C ARG A 118 -10.39 20.59 -60.49
N GLN A 119 -9.52 21.27 -61.24
CA GLN A 119 -8.21 20.75 -61.62
C GLN A 119 -7.29 20.60 -60.40
N ASN A 120 -7.30 21.56 -59.48
CA ASN A 120 -6.57 21.50 -58.22
C ASN A 120 -7.09 20.38 -57.30
N ALA A 121 -8.40 20.16 -57.22
CA ALA A 121 -9.01 19.06 -56.49
C ALA A 121 -8.62 17.69 -57.09
N MET A 122 -8.66 17.55 -58.42
CA MET A 122 -8.18 16.33 -59.09
C MET A 122 -6.69 16.08 -58.87
N ASN A 123 -5.85 17.12 -58.95
CA ASN A 123 -4.41 17.02 -58.69
C ASN A 123 -4.11 16.66 -57.22
N ARG A 124 -4.86 17.23 -56.27
CA ARG A 124 -4.79 16.86 -54.84
C ARG A 124 -5.18 15.40 -54.62
N ARG A 125 -6.26 14.93 -55.25
CA ARG A 125 -6.71 13.53 -55.16
C ARG A 125 -5.73 12.55 -55.80
N LYS A 126 -5.10 12.91 -56.93
CA LYS A 126 -4.00 12.12 -57.53
C LYS A 126 -2.83 12.00 -56.55
N ARG A 127 -2.26 13.13 -56.11
CA ARG A 127 -1.16 13.16 -55.12
C ARG A 127 -1.47 12.35 -53.86
N GLN A 128 -2.70 12.42 -53.34
CA GLN A 128 -3.14 11.63 -52.20
C GLN A 128 -3.19 10.12 -52.51
N ASN A 129 -3.75 9.71 -53.65
CA ASN A 129 -3.78 8.32 -54.07
C ASN A 129 -2.37 7.75 -54.29
N ASP A 130 -1.48 8.54 -54.89
CA ASP A 130 -0.11 8.14 -55.18
C ASP A 130 0.70 8.03 -53.88
N PHE A 131 0.61 9.00 -52.97
CA PHE A 131 1.18 8.89 -51.62
C PHE A 131 0.67 7.67 -50.85
N MET A 132 -0.65 7.39 -50.89
CA MET A 132 -1.22 6.19 -50.27
C MET A 132 -0.65 4.89 -50.88
N ARG A 133 -0.47 4.83 -52.21
CA ARG A 133 0.18 3.70 -52.89
C ARG A 133 1.63 3.53 -52.44
N GLU A 134 2.37 4.61 -52.25
CA GLU A 134 3.75 4.56 -51.76
C GLU A 134 3.81 4.07 -50.30
N CYS A 135 2.90 4.55 -49.43
CA CYS A 135 2.77 4.05 -48.06
C CYS A 135 2.43 2.55 -48.03
N THR A 136 1.48 2.08 -48.86
CA THR A 136 1.14 0.65 -48.94
C THR A 136 2.33 -0.18 -49.44
N ARG A 137 3.02 0.26 -50.49
CA ARG A 137 4.24 -0.39 -51.01
C ARG A 137 5.36 -0.45 -49.96
N ALA A 138 5.55 0.61 -49.18
CA ALA A 138 6.54 0.65 -48.11
C ALA A 138 6.19 -0.30 -46.96
N ASN A 139 4.92 -0.34 -46.55
CA ASN A 139 4.42 -1.26 -45.52
C ASN A 139 4.52 -2.73 -45.98
N GLU A 140 4.20 -3.03 -47.24
CA GLU A 140 4.39 -4.37 -47.81
C GLU A 140 5.87 -4.79 -47.83
N ALA A 141 6.78 -3.90 -48.25
CA ALA A 141 8.22 -4.16 -48.24
C ALA A 141 8.76 -4.37 -46.81
N GLN A 142 8.27 -3.60 -45.83
CA GLN A 142 8.63 -3.78 -44.41
C GLN A 142 8.09 -5.09 -43.85
N ARG A 143 6.86 -5.50 -44.21
CA ARG A 143 6.31 -6.80 -43.83
C ARG A 143 7.15 -7.95 -44.40
N ARG A 144 7.44 -7.95 -45.71
CA ARG A 144 8.30 -8.97 -46.34
C ARG A 144 9.64 -9.11 -45.64
N ARG A 145 10.33 -7.99 -45.34
CA ARG A 145 11.59 -8.00 -44.59
C ARG A 145 11.46 -8.66 -43.20
N LYS A 146 10.39 -8.36 -42.45
CA LYS A 146 10.12 -8.97 -41.14
C LYS A 146 9.74 -10.44 -41.22
N ASP A 147 9.09 -10.85 -42.31
CA ASP A 147 8.71 -12.25 -42.53
C ASP A 147 9.92 -13.07 -43.02
N GLU A 148 10.82 -12.49 -43.84
CA GLU A 148 12.15 -13.03 -44.18
C GLU A 148 13.08 -13.14 -42.96
N GLU A 149 13.05 -12.14 -42.07
CA GLU A 149 13.79 -12.10 -40.81
C GLU A 149 13.33 -13.23 -39.87
N ARG A 150 12.01 -13.38 -39.67
CA ARG A 150 11.45 -14.49 -38.89
C ARG A 150 11.74 -15.88 -39.48
N VAL A 151 11.83 -16.00 -40.81
CA VAL A 151 12.23 -17.26 -41.44
C VAL A 151 13.69 -17.58 -41.13
N ARG A 152 14.60 -16.60 -41.17
CA ARG A 152 16.00 -16.79 -40.75
C ARG A 152 16.13 -17.15 -39.28
N GLU A 153 15.44 -16.43 -38.38
CA GLU A 153 15.38 -16.76 -36.94
C GLU A 153 14.95 -18.22 -36.73
N LEU A 154 13.90 -18.66 -37.42
CA LEU A 154 13.34 -20.02 -37.33
C LEU A 154 14.19 -21.10 -38.04
N GLU A 155 15.11 -20.71 -38.92
CA GLU A 155 16.15 -21.59 -39.50
C GLU A 155 17.36 -21.71 -38.56
N GLU A 156 17.83 -20.59 -37.99
CA GLU A 156 18.89 -20.56 -36.97
C GLU A 156 18.51 -21.35 -35.71
N ASP A 157 17.28 -21.19 -35.21
CA ASP A 157 16.73 -21.96 -34.08
C ASP A 157 16.74 -23.48 -34.36
N LYS A 158 16.38 -23.92 -35.57
CA LYS A 158 16.44 -25.34 -35.95
C LYS A 158 17.87 -25.85 -35.95
N MET A 159 18.81 -25.10 -36.54
CA MET A 159 20.23 -25.48 -36.56
C MET A 159 20.82 -25.54 -35.15
N MET A 160 20.40 -24.65 -34.25
CA MET A 160 20.75 -24.72 -32.83
C MET A 160 20.18 -25.97 -32.14
N VAL A 161 18.91 -26.32 -32.38
CA VAL A 161 18.28 -27.53 -31.82
C VAL A 161 18.94 -28.80 -32.34
N GLU A 162 19.24 -28.89 -33.64
CA GLU A 162 19.94 -30.02 -34.24
C GLU A 162 21.37 -30.17 -33.69
N TYR A 163 22.11 -29.08 -33.55
CA TYR A 163 23.44 -29.07 -32.94
C TYR A 163 23.40 -29.48 -31.45
N GLN A 164 22.43 -28.98 -30.68
CA GLN A 164 22.23 -29.38 -29.29
C GLN A 164 21.87 -30.87 -29.17
N ALA A 165 21.05 -31.41 -30.07
CA ALA A 165 20.72 -32.83 -30.12
C ALA A 165 21.95 -33.69 -30.47
N GLU A 166 22.81 -33.24 -31.39
CA GLU A 166 24.04 -33.95 -31.73
C GLU A 166 25.05 -33.94 -30.57
N GLN A 167 25.20 -32.81 -29.87
CA GLN A 167 26.03 -32.70 -28.67
C GLN A 167 25.50 -33.56 -27.52
N ALA A 168 24.17 -33.56 -27.29
CA ALA A 168 23.54 -34.41 -26.30
C ALA A 168 23.77 -35.91 -26.60
N ARG A 169 23.69 -36.32 -27.87
CA ARG A 169 24.04 -37.69 -28.29
C ARG A 169 25.51 -38.03 -28.01
N LYS A 170 26.45 -37.16 -28.41
CA LYS A 170 27.89 -37.34 -28.13
C LYS A 170 28.17 -37.48 -26.63
N GLN A 171 27.51 -36.68 -25.80
CA GLN A 171 27.58 -36.75 -24.34
C GLN A 171 26.99 -38.07 -23.79
N MET A 172 25.84 -38.52 -24.28
CA MET A 172 25.25 -39.81 -23.87
C MET A 172 26.16 -41.00 -24.26
N GLU A 173 26.73 -41.00 -25.46
CA GLU A 173 27.68 -42.02 -25.91
C GLU A 173 28.97 -42.02 -25.07
N TYR A 174 29.46 -40.84 -24.67
CA TYR A 174 30.60 -40.72 -23.75
C TYR A 174 30.25 -41.24 -22.34
N GLU A 175 29.08 -40.89 -21.81
CA GLU A 175 28.62 -41.40 -20.51
C GLU A 175 28.39 -42.91 -20.49
N GLN A 176 27.90 -43.49 -21.59
CA GLN A 176 27.79 -44.95 -21.73
C GLN A 176 29.18 -45.60 -21.68
N LYS A 177 30.16 -45.10 -22.45
CA LYS A 177 31.54 -45.59 -22.42
C LYS A 177 32.19 -45.43 -21.04
N VAL A 178 31.90 -44.34 -20.31
CA VAL A 178 32.36 -44.16 -18.92
C VAL A 178 31.66 -45.11 -17.94
N LYS A 179 30.37 -45.40 -18.12
CA LYS A 179 29.62 -46.40 -17.32
C LYS A 179 30.15 -47.81 -17.57
N GLU A 180 30.44 -48.17 -18.82
CA GLU A 180 31.06 -49.45 -19.19
C GLU A 180 32.46 -49.61 -18.59
N GLN A 181 33.33 -48.59 -18.71
CA GLN A 181 34.66 -48.61 -18.08
C GLN A 181 34.58 -48.72 -16.55
N LYS A 182 33.59 -48.08 -15.91
CA LYS A 182 33.34 -48.24 -14.47
C LYS A 182 32.88 -49.65 -14.13
N ALA A 183 31.95 -50.23 -14.89
CA ALA A 183 31.45 -51.58 -14.69
C ALA A 183 32.53 -52.67 -14.94
N LEU A 184 33.48 -52.43 -15.85
CA LEU A 184 34.66 -53.29 -16.04
C LEU A 184 35.59 -53.23 -14.82
N LYS A 185 35.95 -52.02 -14.36
CA LYS A 185 36.76 -51.83 -13.15
C LYS A 185 36.08 -52.34 -11.88
N GLU A 186 34.76 -52.26 -11.80
CA GLU A 186 33.98 -52.83 -10.70
C GLU A 186 34.00 -54.37 -10.72
N LYS A 187 33.94 -55.00 -11.90
CA LYS A 187 34.16 -56.46 -12.05
C LYS A 187 35.60 -56.87 -11.69
N GLU A 188 36.59 -56.07 -12.02
CA GLU A 188 38.00 -56.29 -11.60
C GLU A 188 38.12 -56.20 -10.07
N ILE A 189 37.55 -55.17 -9.46
CA ILE A 189 37.52 -54.98 -8.00
C ILE A 189 36.74 -56.10 -7.30
N ASP A 190 35.63 -56.57 -7.86
CA ASP A 190 34.88 -57.73 -7.35
C ASP A 190 35.67 -59.04 -7.48
N GLN A 191 36.41 -59.25 -8.57
CA GLN A 191 37.33 -60.38 -8.68
C GLN A 191 38.46 -60.31 -7.65
N ILE A 192 39.06 -59.14 -7.44
CA ILE A 192 40.09 -58.92 -6.40
C ILE A 192 39.50 -59.16 -5.01
N ARG A 193 38.30 -58.64 -4.71
CA ARG A 193 37.58 -58.90 -3.45
C ARG A 193 37.28 -60.39 -3.27
N LYS A 194 36.89 -61.11 -4.31
CA LYS A 194 36.67 -62.57 -4.26
C LYS A 194 37.96 -63.36 -4.08
N GLN A 195 39.09 -62.88 -4.61
CA GLN A 195 40.41 -63.47 -4.35
C GLN A 195 40.88 -63.19 -2.91
N GLN A 196 40.70 -61.96 -2.41
CA GLN A 196 40.99 -61.58 -1.03
C GLN A 196 40.11 -62.36 -0.04
N GLN A 197 38.80 -62.47 -0.29
CA GLN A 197 37.90 -63.28 0.51
C GLN A 197 38.36 -64.74 0.52
N ARG A 198 38.66 -65.36 -0.63
CA ARG A 198 39.23 -66.71 -0.68
C ARG A 198 40.57 -66.87 0.05
N GLN A 199 41.36 -65.81 0.22
CA GLN A 199 42.56 -65.84 1.08
C GLN A 199 42.20 -65.70 2.57
N ILE A 200 41.21 -64.88 2.92
CA ILE A 200 40.65 -64.78 4.28
C ILE A 200 40.00 -66.11 4.69
N ASP A 201 39.21 -66.74 3.81
CA ASP A 201 38.55 -68.03 4.04
C ASP A 201 39.59 -69.13 4.26
N LYS A 202 40.60 -69.26 3.38
CA LYS A 202 41.71 -70.20 3.57
C LYS A 202 42.54 -69.92 4.82
N LYS A 203 42.69 -68.64 5.20
CA LYS A 203 43.34 -68.28 6.46
C LYS A 203 42.46 -68.66 7.65
N ALA A 204 41.14 -68.52 7.56
CA ALA A 204 40.21 -68.96 8.59
C ALA A 204 40.17 -70.50 8.72
N GLU A 205 40.23 -71.25 7.62
CA GLU A 205 40.40 -72.72 7.65
C GLU A 205 41.73 -73.12 8.32
N HIS A 206 42.82 -72.43 7.99
CA HIS A 206 44.13 -72.64 8.61
C HIS A 206 44.13 -72.26 10.10
N ASP A 207 43.52 -71.12 10.45
CA ASP A 207 43.43 -70.64 11.82
C ASP A 207 42.44 -71.47 12.65
N GLU A 208 41.44 -72.13 12.05
CA GLU A 208 40.61 -73.15 12.70
C GLU A 208 41.39 -74.45 12.92
N LEU A 209 42.19 -74.91 11.95
CA LEU A 209 43.11 -76.04 12.13
C LEU A 209 44.14 -75.76 13.23
N MET A 210 44.67 -74.54 13.29
CA MET A 210 45.56 -74.09 14.36
C MET A 210 44.82 -73.94 15.68
N ALA A 211 43.56 -73.47 15.70
CA ALA A 211 42.72 -73.44 16.90
C ALA A 211 42.42 -74.85 17.42
N ARG A 212 42.11 -75.82 16.56
CA ARG A 212 41.94 -77.24 16.95
C ARG A 212 43.23 -77.85 17.50
N ARG A 213 44.41 -77.50 16.93
CA ARG A 213 45.71 -77.87 17.50
C ARG A 213 45.98 -77.21 18.86
N VAL A 214 45.75 -75.90 18.98
CA VAL A 214 45.91 -75.13 20.22
C VAL A 214 44.93 -75.60 21.29
N GLN A 215 43.70 -75.99 20.94
CA GLN A 215 42.75 -76.58 21.88
C GLN A 215 43.22 -77.97 22.32
N SER A 216 43.67 -78.82 21.40
CA SER A 216 44.26 -80.13 21.71
C SER A 216 45.54 -80.03 22.56
N GLN A 217 46.28 -78.92 22.44
CA GLN A 217 47.47 -78.62 23.23
C GLN A 217 47.09 -78.04 24.60
N LYS A 218 46.11 -77.12 24.67
CA LYS A 218 45.51 -76.64 25.92
C LYS A 218 44.87 -77.78 26.73
N ASP A 219 44.26 -78.77 26.10
CA ASP A 219 43.73 -79.96 26.78
C ASP A 219 44.83 -80.90 27.31
N ARG A 220 46.08 -80.76 26.85
CA ARG A 220 47.25 -81.46 27.41
C ARG A 220 47.89 -80.63 28.52
N GLU A 221 48.05 -79.34 28.30
CA GLU A 221 48.55 -78.38 29.30
C GLU A 221 47.59 -78.25 30.49
N ALA A 222 46.27 -78.30 30.30
CA ALA A 222 45.27 -78.27 31.38
C ALA A 222 45.41 -79.52 32.26
N ARG A 223 45.53 -80.72 31.67
CA ARG A 223 45.80 -81.95 32.44
C ARG A 223 47.16 -81.94 33.15
N GLN A 224 48.15 -81.21 32.64
CA GLN A 224 49.40 -80.97 33.38
C GLN A 224 49.21 -79.94 34.50
N ARG A 225 48.52 -78.82 34.26
CA ARG A 225 48.23 -77.78 35.25
C ARG A 225 47.32 -78.27 36.38
N GLU A 226 46.34 -79.15 36.12
CA GLU A 226 45.57 -79.81 37.17
C GLU A 226 46.44 -80.70 38.05
N LEU A 227 47.40 -81.42 37.46
CA LEU A 227 48.37 -82.24 38.19
C LEU A 227 49.34 -81.38 39.01
N GLU A 228 49.76 -80.23 38.47
CA GLU A 228 50.64 -79.26 39.13
C GLU A 228 49.92 -78.44 40.19
N GLU A 229 48.65 -78.09 40.00
CA GLU A 229 47.80 -77.48 41.02
C GLU A 229 47.47 -78.49 42.12
N ALA A 230 47.23 -79.77 41.82
CA ALA A 230 47.09 -80.79 42.85
C ALA A 230 48.39 -80.90 43.69
N ARG A 231 49.55 -80.95 43.03
CA ARG A 231 50.87 -80.92 43.69
C ARG A 231 51.10 -79.63 44.48
N LYS A 232 50.66 -78.47 43.97
CA LYS A 232 50.77 -77.19 44.66
C LYS A 232 49.84 -77.14 45.89
N ARG A 233 48.58 -77.55 45.77
CA ARG A 233 47.63 -77.66 46.90
C ARG A 233 48.12 -78.64 47.98
N VAL A 234 48.91 -79.66 47.62
CA VAL A 234 49.62 -80.52 48.60
C VAL A 234 50.77 -79.77 49.25
N ARG A 235 51.67 -79.13 48.48
CA ARG A 235 52.77 -78.30 49.04
C ARG A 235 52.28 -77.17 49.93
N ASP A 236 51.26 -76.45 49.51
CA ASP A 236 50.67 -75.33 50.25
C ASP A 236 50.00 -75.82 51.55
N LYS A 237 49.39 -77.03 51.55
CA LYS A 237 48.92 -77.70 52.77
C LYS A 237 50.06 -78.18 53.67
N GLU A 238 51.16 -78.70 53.11
CA GLU A 238 52.35 -79.06 53.89
C GLU A 238 53.04 -77.84 54.51
N MET A 239 53.09 -76.71 53.78
CA MET A 239 53.58 -75.44 54.29
C MET A 239 52.68 -74.92 55.41
N LEU A 240 51.36 -74.85 55.20
CA LEU A 240 50.40 -74.49 56.25
C LEU A 240 50.46 -75.43 57.46
N ALA A 241 50.69 -76.74 57.28
CA ALA A 241 50.86 -77.67 58.39
C ALA A 241 52.18 -77.44 59.14
N LYS A 242 53.29 -77.15 58.44
CA LYS A 242 54.57 -76.78 59.06
C LYS A 242 54.47 -75.44 59.80
N GLU A 243 53.82 -74.45 59.20
CA GLU A 243 53.56 -73.13 59.81
C GLU A 243 52.60 -73.22 61.00
N TYR A 244 51.60 -74.09 60.95
CA TYR A 244 50.71 -74.35 62.09
C TYR A 244 51.45 -75.06 63.23
N GLU A 245 52.31 -76.04 62.94
CA GLU A 245 53.16 -76.67 63.95
C GLU A 245 54.25 -75.73 64.50
N THR A 246 54.81 -74.80 63.72
CA THR A 246 55.73 -73.78 64.27
C THR A 246 54.97 -72.72 65.08
N MET A 247 53.80 -72.26 64.64
CA MET A 247 52.93 -71.38 65.44
C MET A 247 52.47 -72.05 66.74
N LYS A 248 52.14 -73.34 66.69
CA LYS A 248 51.81 -74.15 67.86
C LYS A 248 53.00 -74.29 68.79
N LYS A 249 54.20 -74.62 68.29
CA LYS A 249 55.43 -74.68 69.10
C LYS A 249 55.78 -73.33 69.70
N VAL A 250 55.74 -72.22 68.95
CA VAL A 250 55.96 -70.88 69.49
C VAL A 250 54.89 -70.50 70.52
N ARG A 251 53.65 -70.98 70.38
CA ARG A 251 52.59 -70.81 71.38
C ARG A 251 52.81 -71.68 72.63
N GLU A 252 53.27 -72.90 72.48
CA GLU A 252 53.63 -73.83 73.57
C GLU A 252 54.88 -73.33 74.31
N GLU A 253 55.91 -72.88 73.59
CA GLU A 253 57.11 -72.24 74.13
C GLU A 253 56.77 -70.94 74.85
N ARG A 254 55.95 -70.05 74.27
CA ARG A 254 55.45 -68.86 74.97
C ARG A 254 54.57 -69.21 76.17
N ALA A 255 53.76 -70.27 76.11
CA ALA A 255 53.00 -70.73 77.27
C ALA A 255 53.91 -71.30 78.36
N ILE A 256 55.02 -71.96 77.99
CA ILE A 256 56.05 -72.45 78.92
C ILE A 256 56.89 -71.29 79.47
N GLU A 257 57.18 -70.24 78.71
CA GLU A 257 57.85 -69.04 79.19
C GLU A 257 56.95 -68.20 80.10
N MET A 258 55.69 -68.00 79.73
CA MET A 258 54.69 -67.39 80.62
C MET A 258 54.51 -68.22 81.89
N ALA A 259 54.37 -69.54 81.79
CA ALA A 259 54.28 -70.41 82.97
C ALA A 259 55.58 -70.47 83.78
N LYS A 260 56.76 -70.25 83.19
CA LYS A 260 58.03 -70.06 83.92
C LYS A 260 58.04 -68.71 84.63
N LEU A 261 57.63 -67.63 83.95
CA LEU A 261 57.54 -66.28 84.52
C LEU A 261 56.53 -66.26 85.67
N GLU A 262 55.30 -66.73 85.45
CA GLU A 262 54.29 -66.97 86.47
C GLU A 262 54.82 -67.88 87.58
N LYS A 263 55.53 -68.98 87.28
CA LYS A 263 56.13 -69.82 88.34
C LYS A 263 57.24 -69.11 89.13
N THR A 264 58.00 -68.19 88.53
CA THR A 264 58.99 -67.38 89.25
C THR A 264 58.38 -66.21 90.01
N GLN A 265 57.30 -65.61 89.50
CA GLN A 265 56.50 -64.61 90.20
C GLN A 265 55.76 -65.28 91.34
N TRP A 266 54.95 -66.32 91.10
CA TRP A 266 54.34 -67.17 92.11
C TRP A 266 55.33 -67.76 93.11
N ASN A 267 56.57 -68.13 92.72
CA ASN A 267 57.58 -68.53 93.71
C ASN A 267 58.03 -67.34 94.58
N ARG A 268 58.28 -66.16 94.01
CA ARG A 268 58.61 -64.94 94.77
C ARG A 268 57.44 -64.48 95.65
N ASP A 269 56.22 -64.53 95.13
CA ASP A 269 54.98 -64.21 95.83
C ASP A 269 54.67 -65.28 96.88
N MET A 270 55.02 -66.55 96.66
CA MET A 270 55.01 -67.60 97.68
C MET A 270 56.18 -67.50 98.66
N GLU A 271 57.30 -66.88 98.33
CA GLU A 271 58.36 -66.56 99.28
C GLU A 271 57.96 -65.36 100.13
N VAL A 272 57.37 -64.32 99.54
CA VAL A 272 56.71 -63.22 100.24
C VAL A 272 55.53 -63.73 101.07
N ILE A 273 54.69 -64.64 100.57
CA ILE A 273 53.58 -65.23 101.32
C ILE A 273 54.04 -66.32 102.30
N ARG A 274 55.22 -66.94 102.15
CA ARG A 274 55.81 -67.82 103.17
C ARG A 274 56.55 -67.04 104.24
N ALA A 275 57.20 -65.94 103.90
CA ALA A 275 57.81 -65.00 104.85
C ALA A 275 56.71 -64.27 105.61
N ALA A 276 55.71 -63.73 104.91
CA ALA A 276 54.49 -63.19 105.50
C ALA A 276 53.79 -64.27 106.31
N ARG A 277 53.51 -65.49 105.82
CA ARG A 277 52.92 -66.56 106.67
C ARG A 277 53.84 -67.02 107.79
N ALA A 278 55.17 -66.94 107.70
CA ALA A 278 56.07 -67.28 108.80
C ALA A 278 55.97 -66.22 109.89
N LYS A 279 56.09 -64.94 109.50
CA LYS A 279 55.93 -63.78 110.36
C LYS A 279 54.52 -63.71 110.93
N GLU A 280 53.47 -63.84 110.12
CA GLU A 280 52.06 -63.98 110.48
C GLU A 280 51.79 -65.23 111.32
N ARG A 281 52.57 -66.32 111.28
CA ARG A 281 52.43 -67.48 112.20
C ARG A 281 53.18 -67.30 113.52
N GLU A 282 54.27 -66.54 113.52
CA GLU A 282 54.97 -66.13 114.74
C GLU A 282 54.21 -65.01 115.44
N GLU A 283 53.66 -64.08 114.67
CA GLU A 283 52.62 -63.13 115.04
C GLU A 283 51.31 -63.86 115.38
N LEU A 284 50.88 -64.95 114.73
CA LEU A 284 49.72 -65.73 115.22
C LEU A 284 50.03 -66.54 116.47
N ARG A 285 51.29 -66.86 116.75
CA ARG A 285 51.70 -67.48 118.03
C ARG A 285 51.71 -66.42 119.12
N ASN A 286 52.41 -65.31 118.93
CA ASN A 286 52.40 -64.17 119.84
C ASN A 286 51.00 -63.56 120.00
N GLU A 287 50.18 -63.50 118.96
CA GLU A 287 48.77 -63.11 119.01
C GLU A 287 47.91 -64.19 119.64
N ARG A 288 48.21 -65.49 119.52
CA ARG A 288 47.47 -66.51 120.30
C ARG A 288 47.87 -66.48 121.76
N ASP A 289 49.12 -66.19 122.09
CA ASP A 289 49.58 -66.03 123.47
C ASP A 289 49.09 -64.69 124.06
N GLN A 290 48.99 -63.64 123.24
CA GLN A 290 48.39 -62.35 123.62
C GLN A 290 46.86 -62.39 123.62
N LYS A 291 46.19 -63.06 122.68
CA LYS A 291 44.72 -63.24 122.68
C LYS A 291 44.32 -64.23 123.75
N TYR A 292 45.10 -65.27 124.05
CA TYR A 292 44.90 -66.07 125.27
C TYR A 292 45.06 -65.19 126.52
N LYS A 293 46.10 -64.37 126.63
CA LYS A 293 46.22 -63.36 127.72
C LYS A 293 45.13 -62.29 127.73
N ALA A 294 44.55 -61.93 126.59
CA ALA A 294 43.60 -60.83 126.43
C ALA A 294 42.13 -61.27 126.37
N GLU A 295 41.86 -62.56 126.15
CA GLU A 295 40.58 -63.25 126.36
C GLU A 295 40.52 -63.71 127.82
N LEU A 296 41.62 -64.20 128.41
CA LEU A 296 41.80 -64.26 129.87
C LEU A 296 41.63 -62.87 130.52
N LYS A 297 41.76 -61.78 129.77
CA LYS A 297 41.46 -60.41 130.20
C LYS A 297 40.11 -59.84 129.69
N LYS A 298 39.46 -60.43 128.69
CA LYS A 298 38.12 -60.02 128.20
C LYS A 298 36.98 -60.88 128.71
N GLU A 299 37.26 -62.08 129.21
CA GLU A 299 36.44 -62.74 130.22
C GLU A 299 36.53 -62.03 131.59
N ILE A 300 37.48 -61.10 131.75
CA ILE A 300 37.50 -60.10 132.84
C ILE A 300 36.76 -58.81 132.40
N ASP A 301 37.05 -58.23 131.23
CA ASP A 301 36.48 -56.93 130.80
C ASP A 301 35.04 -57.00 130.23
N ASN A 302 34.72 -57.92 129.32
CA ASN A 302 33.42 -57.97 128.63
C ASN A 302 32.28 -58.54 129.50
N LYS A 303 32.57 -58.85 130.78
CA LYS A 303 31.57 -59.02 131.87
C LYS A 303 30.77 -57.72 132.18
N ILE A 304 30.65 -56.74 131.26
CA ILE A 304 30.20 -55.35 131.53
C ILE A 304 29.32 -54.68 130.44
N GLU A 305 29.59 -54.83 129.13
CA GLU A 305 29.13 -53.86 128.10
C GLU A 305 27.77 -54.20 127.40
N GLN A 306 27.67 -54.11 126.05
CA GLN A 306 26.56 -54.54 125.16
C GLN A 306 25.35 -53.57 124.95
N LYS A 307 25.41 -52.60 123.99
CA LYS A 307 24.30 -51.66 123.53
C LYS A 307 24.45 -51.07 122.07
N ARG A 308 23.37 -50.45 121.48
CA ARG A 308 23.26 -49.35 120.42
C ARG A 308 22.38 -49.55 119.14
N MET A 309 22.41 -48.62 118.13
CA MET A 309 21.27 -48.10 117.30
C MET A 309 21.53 -47.86 115.77
N GLU A 310 20.52 -47.44 114.96
CA GLU A 310 20.50 -47.30 113.46
C GLU A 310 19.63 -46.12 112.88
N ILE A 311 19.77 -45.71 111.58
CA ILE A 311 18.93 -44.71 110.81
C ILE A 311 19.14 -44.76 109.25
N LEU A 312 18.21 -44.29 108.35
CA LEU A 312 18.42 -44.28 106.86
C LEU A 312 17.76 -43.21 105.88
N ALA A 313 16.72 -43.54 105.08
CA ALA A 313 16.51 -43.04 103.67
C ALA A 313 15.41 -41.94 103.36
N HIS A 314 15.20 -41.53 102.07
CA HIS A 314 14.51 -40.24 101.72
C HIS A 314 13.60 -40.04 100.43
N LYS A 315 14.04 -40.19 99.16
CA LYS A 315 14.42 -38.98 98.36
C LYS A 315 13.64 -38.48 97.09
N ASP A 316 12.88 -39.27 96.32
CA ASP A 316 13.08 -39.28 94.83
C ASP A 316 12.04 -38.64 93.83
N GLU A 317 11.29 -37.58 94.16
CA GLU A 317 10.04 -37.16 93.45
C GLU A 317 10.10 -36.23 92.19
N GLN A 318 11.24 -35.66 91.78
CA GLN A 318 11.25 -34.41 90.97
C GLN A 318 10.99 -34.50 89.43
N ARG A 319 10.74 -35.68 88.83
CA ARG A 319 10.93 -35.86 87.37
C ARG A 319 9.73 -35.49 86.47
N THR A 320 8.50 -35.50 86.99
CA THR A 320 7.27 -35.65 86.18
C THR A 320 6.70 -34.37 85.55
N ILE A 321 7.21 -33.18 85.87
CA ILE A 321 6.50 -31.91 85.62
C ILE A 321 6.65 -31.37 84.18
N ARG A 322 7.67 -31.79 83.42
CA ARG A 322 8.04 -31.13 82.15
C ARG A 322 7.17 -31.48 80.94
N GLU A 323 6.56 -32.66 80.91
CA GLU A 323 5.93 -33.20 79.68
C GLU A 323 4.59 -32.53 79.31
N GLN A 324 3.94 -31.84 80.25
CA GLN A 324 2.58 -31.31 80.06
C GLN A 324 2.48 -29.98 79.27
N GLN A 325 3.60 -29.36 78.90
CA GLN A 325 3.59 -28.00 78.30
C GLN A 325 3.58 -27.97 76.77
N GLU A 326 4.10 -29.00 76.08
CA GLU A 326 4.21 -28.98 74.61
C GLU A 326 2.86 -29.22 73.91
N ASP A 327 2.03 -30.13 74.44
CA ASP A 327 0.69 -30.51 73.93
C ASP A 327 -0.31 -29.35 73.73
N TYR A 328 -0.08 -28.19 74.37
CA TYR A 328 -1.00 -27.06 74.31
C TYR A 328 -0.81 -26.16 73.07
N LEU A 329 0.38 -26.16 72.44
CA LEU A 329 0.67 -25.33 71.27
C LEU A 329 -0.09 -25.80 70.01
N ASP A 330 0.02 -27.10 69.69
CA ASP A 330 -0.47 -27.69 68.44
C ASP A 330 -1.98 -27.56 68.23
N ARG A 331 -2.76 -27.43 69.31
CA ARG A 331 -4.22 -27.22 69.23
C ARG A 331 -4.59 -25.86 68.66
N LEU A 332 -3.79 -24.82 68.88
CA LEU A 332 -4.16 -23.44 68.54
C LEU A 332 -3.97 -23.11 67.05
N GLU A 333 -2.95 -23.65 66.39
CA GLU A 333 -2.73 -23.37 64.96
C GLU A 333 -3.81 -24.00 64.06
N ARG A 334 -4.32 -25.19 64.41
CA ARG A 334 -5.40 -25.87 63.66
C ARG A 334 -6.68 -25.03 63.60
N ILE A 335 -7.07 -24.41 64.72
CA ILE A 335 -8.30 -23.59 64.80
C ILE A 335 -8.21 -22.36 63.89
N LYS A 336 -7.02 -21.77 63.75
CA LYS A 336 -6.80 -20.60 62.90
C LYS A 336 -7.05 -20.91 61.41
N GLN A 337 -6.61 -22.06 60.92
CA GLN A 337 -6.76 -22.44 59.50
C GLN A 337 -8.23 -22.57 59.10
N MET A 338 -9.04 -23.29 59.89
CA MET A 338 -10.48 -23.47 59.62
C MET A 338 -11.24 -22.14 59.52
N LYS A 339 -10.85 -21.13 60.31
CA LYS A 339 -11.47 -19.80 60.28
C LYS A 339 -11.16 -18.99 59.02
N ILE A 340 -10.06 -19.29 58.32
CA ILE A 340 -9.68 -18.63 57.07
C ILE A 340 -10.48 -19.21 55.89
N GLU A 341 -10.75 -20.52 55.89
CA GLU A 341 -11.54 -21.18 54.84
C GLU A 341 -13.02 -20.79 54.86
N GLN A 342 -13.64 -20.63 56.05
CA GLN A 342 -15.03 -20.15 56.15
C GLN A 342 -15.23 -18.81 55.41
N LEU A 343 -14.33 -17.85 55.63
CA LEU A 343 -14.43 -16.49 55.07
C LEU A 343 -14.30 -16.43 53.54
N ARG A 344 -13.66 -17.43 52.92
CA ARG A 344 -13.58 -17.55 51.45
C ARG A 344 -14.88 -18.07 50.83
N ASN A 345 -15.61 -18.94 51.53
CA ASN A 345 -16.87 -19.51 51.04
C ASN A 345 -18.06 -18.55 51.10
N GLU A 346 -17.99 -17.50 51.93
CA GLU A 346 -19.05 -16.48 52.07
C GLU A 346 -18.99 -15.37 50.99
N GLY A 347 -18.10 -15.50 49.99
CA GLY A 347 -18.07 -14.60 48.81
C GLY A 347 -17.50 -13.20 49.06
N VAL A 348 -16.89 -12.95 50.23
CA VAL A 348 -16.26 -11.67 50.57
C VAL A 348 -15.02 -11.44 49.70
N PRO A 349 -14.86 -10.29 49.01
CA PRO A 349 -13.68 -10.02 48.20
C PRO A 349 -12.36 -10.09 48.99
N GLU A 350 -11.39 -10.83 48.45
CA GLU A 350 -10.13 -11.28 49.08
C GLU A 350 -9.36 -10.18 49.86
N LYS A 351 -9.49 -8.92 49.44
CA LYS A 351 -8.81 -7.73 49.98
C LYS A 351 -9.02 -7.53 51.49
N TYR A 352 -10.09 -8.08 52.07
CA TYR A 352 -10.37 -7.98 53.51
C TYR A 352 -9.92 -9.21 54.33
N ILE A 353 -9.61 -10.35 53.69
CA ILE A 353 -9.32 -11.62 54.38
C ILE A 353 -7.84 -11.71 54.83
N GLN A 354 -6.92 -11.09 54.07
CA GLN A 354 -5.47 -11.24 54.26
C GLN A 354 -4.94 -10.88 55.66
N HIS A 355 -5.61 -9.98 56.41
CA HIS A 355 -5.14 -9.58 57.74
C HIS A 355 -5.28 -10.71 58.79
N LEU A 356 -6.22 -11.66 58.62
CA LEU A 356 -6.39 -12.79 59.53
C LEU A 356 -5.32 -13.87 59.29
N ILE A 357 -4.88 -14.03 58.04
CA ILE A 357 -3.92 -15.06 57.61
C ILE A 357 -2.56 -14.89 58.31
N ASN A 358 -2.10 -13.66 58.52
CA ASN A 358 -0.72 -13.36 58.91
C ASN A 358 -0.44 -13.31 60.44
N LYS A 359 -1.41 -13.63 61.31
CA LYS A 359 -1.22 -13.59 62.78
C LYS A 359 -0.66 -14.91 63.34
N LYS A 360 0.42 -14.87 64.13
CA LYS A 360 1.04 -16.05 64.81
C LYS A 360 0.54 -16.23 66.26
N VAL A 361 0.86 -17.38 66.86
CA VAL A 361 0.47 -17.79 68.24
C VAL A 361 1.73 -18.15 69.05
N THR A 362 1.72 -17.88 70.36
CA THR A 362 2.79 -18.25 71.31
C THR A 362 2.26 -18.42 72.73
N ILE A 363 2.87 -19.29 73.53
CA ILE A 363 2.75 -19.31 75.01
C ILE A 363 3.87 -18.42 75.61
N ARG A 364 3.78 -18.09 76.90
CA ARG A 364 4.69 -17.20 77.64
C ARG A 364 5.23 -17.87 78.90
#